data_AF-A0A0F8NDH8-F1
#
_entry.id   AF-A0A0F8NDH8-F1
#
_cell.length_a   1.000
_cell.length_b   1.000
_cell.length_c   1.000
_cell.angle_alpha   90.00
_cell.angle_beta   90.00
_cell.angle_gamma   90.00
#
_symmetry.space_group_name_H-M   'P 1'
#
loop_
_entity.id
_entity.type
_entity.pdbx_description
1 polymer ?
#
loop_
_entity_poly.entity_id
_entity_poly.type
_entity_poly.pdbx_seq_one_letter_code
_entity_poly.pdbx_strand_id
1 'polypeptide(L)'
;MLVTSSRKPSAKTRTLCKLLSRFIAGRSISRGKMGMQELLEFAEGGPLIVVGEYHGNPGELGFYDDAGKLLFSLRFSDWYSEEIDSYWFPDVEPVLAGQGEIADAFESFFHFNRVESDKVDQLPPRSTLMAAGEKEVDFMGSGKSLFKLTVKGFKKY
;
A
#
# COMPACT_ATOMS: atom_id res chain seq x y z
N MET A 1 6.08 -0.82 9.32
CA MET A 1 5.04 0.14 8.88
C MET A 1 3.65 -0.29 9.36
N LEU A 2 2.79 0.66 9.76
CA LEU A 2 1.43 0.37 10.23
C LEU A 2 0.39 0.69 9.15
N VAL A 3 -0.55 -0.21 8.92
CA VAL A 3 -1.73 -0.01 8.06
C VAL A 3 -2.99 -0.04 8.92
N THR A 4 -3.88 0.91 8.70
CA THR A 4 -5.23 0.87 9.28
C THR A 4 -6.24 1.47 8.30
N SER A 5 -7.51 1.51 8.69
CA SER A 5 -8.60 2.06 7.90
C SER A 5 -9.12 3.37 8.48
N SER A 6 -10.04 4.01 7.75
CA SER A 6 -10.98 4.97 8.32
C SER A 6 -11.88 4.30 9.38
N ARG A 7 -12.61 5.11 10.16
CA ARG A 7 -13.52 4.58 11.20
C ARG A 7 -14.72 3.90 10.54
N LYS A 8 -15.16 2.78 11.13
CA LYS A 8 -16.30 1.96 10.65
C LYS A 8 -16.11 1.46 9.20
N PRO A 9 -14.99 0.79 8.88
CA PRO A 9 -14.70 0.34 7.52
C PRO A 9 -15.63 -0.80 7.08
N SER A 10 -15.89 -0.89 5.79
CA SER A 10 -16.54 -2.03 5.14
C SER A 10 -15.67 -3.30 5.18
N ALA A 11 -16.26 -4.44 4.81
CA ALA A 11 -15.51 -5.68 4.68
C ALA A 11 -14.38 -5.57 3.65
N LYS A 12 -14.64 -4.94 2.50
CA LYS A 12 -13.66 -4.74 1.42
C LYS A 12 -12.47 -3.89 1.88
N THR A 13 -12.76 -2.78 2.57
CA THR A 13 -11.72 -1.90 3.12
C THR A 13 -10.83 -2.63 4.14
N ARG A 14 -11.43 -3.47 4.99
CA ARG A 14 -10.66 -4.32 5.93
C ARG A 14 -9.80 -5.36 5.19
N THR A 15 -10.31 -5.96 4.12
CA THR A 15 -9.55 -6.90 3.29
C THR A 15 -8.33 -6.20 2.67
N LEU A 16 -8.50 -5.02 2.08
CA LEU A 16 -7.38 -4.26 1.51
C LEU A 16 -6.33 -3.91 2.57
N CYS A 17 -6.73 -3.48 3.78
CA CYS A 17 -5.77 -3.20 4.86
C CYS A 17 -4.89 -4.43 5.16
N LYS A 18 -5.50 -5.61 5.25
CA LYS A 18 -4.77 -6.86 5.52
C LYS A 18 -3.85 -7.22 4.37
N LEU A 19 -4.35 -7.20 3.13
CA LEU A 19 -3.57 -7.52 1.94
C LEU A 19 -2.37 -6.58 1.78
N LEU A 20 -2.61 -5.28 1.88
CA LEU A 20 -1.55 -4.27 1.79
C LEU A 20 -0.51 -4.48 2.89
N SER A 21 -0.94 -4.70 4.14
CA SER A 21 0.00 -4.95 5.24
C SER A 21 0.86 -6.20 5.02
N ARG A 22 0.28 -7.29 4.50
CA ARG A 22 1.05 -8.51 4.18
C ARG A 22 2.02 -8.28 3.03
N PHE A 23 1.62 -7.51 2.03
CA PHE A 23 2.45 -7.21 0.86
C PHE A 23 3.68 -6.38 1.21
N ILE A 24 3.54 -5.40 2.11
CA ILE A 24 4.64 -4.48 2.49
C ILE A 24 5.46 -4.97 3.70
N ALA A 25 5.32 -6.23 4.11
CA ALA A 25 5.89 -6.76 5.36
C ALA A 25 5.56 -5.88 6.59
N GLY A 26 4.35 -5.35 6.62
CA GLY A 26 3.84 -4.46 7.65
C GLY A 26 2.81 -5.12 8.56
N ARG A 27 2.21 -4.30 9.43
CA ARG A 27 1.20 -4.73 10.40
C ARG A 27 -0.12 -4.00 10.14
N SER A 28 -1.24 -4.71 10.27
CA SER A 28 -2.58 -4.13 10.16
C SER A 28 -3.29 -4.16 11.51
N ILE A 29 -3.84 -3.03 11.94
CA ILE A 29 -4.67 -2.93 13.15
C ILE A 29 -6.07 -2.42 12.84
N SER A 30 -7.04 -2.84 13.66
CA SER A 30 -8.41 -2.32 13.60
C SER A 30 -8.45 -0.86 14.03
N ARG A 31 -9.05 0.03 13.22
CA ARG A 31 -9.13 1.46 13.53
C ARG A 31 -9.93 1.77 14.81
N GLY A 32 -11.04 1.07 15.04
CA GLY A 32 -11.91 1.31 16.19
C GLY A 32 -12.36 2.78 16.31
N LYS A 33 -12.22 3.35 17.51
CA LYS A 33 -12.45 4.77 17.79
C LYS A 33 -11.15 5.58 17.88
N MET A 34 -10.00 4.99 17.57
CA MET A 34 -8.71 5.62 17.81
C MET A 34 -8.56 6.94 17.04
N GLY A 35 -8.04 7.95 17.75
CA GLY A 35 -7.55 9.21 17.19
C GLY A 35 -6.20 9.02 16.48
N MET A 36 -5.68 10.09 15.88
CA MET A 36 -4.39 10.00 15.18
C MET A 36 -3.24 9.75 16.15
N GLN A 37 -3.23 10.42 17.31
CA GLN A 37 -2.18 10.24 18.32
C GLN A 37 -2.08 8.78 18.80
N GLU A 38 -3.20 8.16 19.14
CA GLU A 38 -3.22 6.73 19.52
C GLU A 38 -2.70 5.84 18.39
N LEU A 39 -3.05 6.12 17.13
CA LEU A 39 -2.53 5.35 15.99
C LEU A 39 -1.02 5.49 15.83
N LEU A 40 -0.45 6.67 16.07
CA LEU A 40 0.99 6.90 16.01
C LEU A 40 1.73 6.18 17.14
N GLU A 41 1.12 6.09 18.34
CA GLU A 41 1.64 5.26 19.44
C GLU A 41 1.69 3.79 19.02
N PHE A 42 0.64 3.28 18.36
CA PHE A 42 0.67 1.93 17.77
C PHE A 42 1.61 1.79 16.58
N ALA A 43 1.93 2.88 15.88
CA ALA A 43 2.93 2.86 14.82
C ALA A 43 4.35 2.87 15.39
N GLU A 44 4.49 3.03 16.72
CA GLU A 44 5.78 3.11 17.43
C GLU A 44 6.67 4.23 16.87
N GLY A 45 6.05 5.36 16.49
CA GLY A 45 6.74 6.46 15.81
C GLY A 45 7.19 6.14 14.38
N GLY A 46 6.64 5.09 13.77
CA GLY A 46 6.87 4.75 12.37
C GLY A 46 5.81 5.30 11.42
N PRO A 47 6.04 5.20 10.09
CA PRO A 47 5.10 5.63 9.08
C PRO A 47 3.76 4.86 9.14
N LEU A 48 2.68 5.58 8.85
CA LEU A 48 1.30 5.11 8.93
C LEU A 48 0.58 5.25 7.60
N ILE A 49 -0.10 4.19 7.16
CA ILE A 49 -1.01 4.20 6.02
C ILE A 49 -2.45 4.09 6.53
N VAL A 50 -3.32 4.99 6.08
CA VAL A 50 -4.76 4.95 6.34
C VAL A 50 -5.52 4.69 5.05
N VAL A 51 -6.28 3.59 5.01
CA VAL A 51 -7.18 3.25 3.90
C VAL A 51 -8.54 3.92 4.14
N GLY A 52 -8.85 4.90 3.30
CA GLY A 52 -10.15 5.57 3.23
C GLY A 52 -11.16 4.81 2.39
N GLU A 53 -12.44 5.14 2.60
CA GLU A 53 -13.57 4.47 1.97
C GLU A 53 -14.47 5.47 1.24
N TYR A 54 -15.00 5.06 0.10
CA TYR A 54 -16.02 5.77 -0.67
C TYR A 54 -17.17 4.81 -1.00
N HIS A 55 -18.37 5.11 -0.48
CA HIS A 55 -19.58 4.28 -0.64
C HIS A 55 -19.36 2.77 -0.41
N GLY A 56 -18.66 2.40 0.68
CA GLY A 56 -18.43 0.98 1.02
C GLY A 56 -17.24 0.34 0.32
N ASN A 57 -16.55 1.02 -0.61
CA ASN A 57 -15.37 0.51 -1.29
C ASN A 57 -14.12 1.27 -0.84
N PRO A 58 -12.96 0.60 -0.71
CA PRO A 58 -11.71 1.31 -0.50
C PRO A 58 -11.47 2.24 -1.70
N GLY A 59 -11.09 3.49 -1.41
CA GLY A 59 -10.99 4.51 -2.47
C GLY A 59 -9.92 5.55 -2.24
N GLU A 60 -9.25 5.54 -1.09
CA GLU A 60 -8.13 6.44 -0.81
C GLU A 60 -7.07 5.76 0.05
N LEU A 61 -5.79 5.98 -0.26
CA LEU A 61 -4.67 5.71 0.62
C LEU A 61 -4.10 7.06 1.06
N GLY A 62 -4.05 7.30 2.37
CA GLY A 62 -3.30 8.41 2.95
C GLY A 62 -2.02 7.93 3.59
N PHE A 63 -0.91 8.60 3.31
CA PHE A 63 0.44 8.26 3.77
C PHE A 63 0.93 9.31 4.75
N TYR A 64 1.16 8.91 5.99
CA TYR A 64 1.47 9.80 7.11
C TYR A 64 2.88 9.51 7.64
N ASP A 65 3.62 10.57 7.95
CA ASP A 65 4.89 10.45 8.68
C ASP A 65 4.66 10.10 10.16
N ASP A 66 5.77 9.99 10.88
CA ASP A 66 5.84 9.70 12.32
C ASP A 66 5.20 10.77 13.20
N ALA A 67 5.13 12.02 12.72
CA ALA A 67 4.44 13.12 13.36
C ALA A 67 2.94 13.17 13.03
N GLY A 68 2.44 12.28 12.17
CA GLY A 68 1.05 12.24 11.72
C GLY A 68 0.70 13.31 10.68
N LYS A 69 1.68 13.91 10.02
CA LYS A 69 1.46 14.78 8.86
C LYS A 69 1.19 13.92 7.64
N LEU A 70 0.09 14.22 6.94
CA LEU A 70 -0.22 13.62 5.64
C LEU A 70 0.80 14.12 4.61
N LEU A 71 1.62 13.22 4.06
CA LEU A 71 2.64 13.53 3.05
C LEU A 71 2.04 13.54 1.64
N PHE A 72 1.24 12.52 1.33
CA PHE A 72 0.51 12.41 0.07
C PHE A 72 -0.69 11.50 0.20
N SER A 73 -1.62 11.61 -0.73
CA SER A 73 -2.73 10.67 -0.86
C SER A 73 -2.97 10.21 -2.30
N LEU A 74 -3.47 8.98 -2.42
CA LEU A 74 -3.81 8.34 -3.67
C LEU A 74 -5.29 7.96 -3.65
N ARG A 75 -6.10 8.51 -4.55
CA ARG A 75 -7.47 8.04 -4.81
C ARG A 75 -7.44 6.97 -5.88
N PHE A 76 -8.21 5.91 -5.71
CA PHE A 76 -8.15 4.75 -6.60
C PHE A 76 -9.48 3.98 -6.71
N SER A 77 -9.51 3.03 -7.65
CA SER A 77 -10.41 1.87 -7.64
C SER A 77 -9.58 0.60 -7.63
N ASP A 78 -10.04 -0.44 -6.94
CA ASP A 78 -9.30 -1.69 -6.74
C ASP A 78 -9.73 -2.82 -7.70
N TRP A 79 -8.77 -3.69 -8.00
CA TRP A 79 -8.98 -4.96 -8.68
C TRP A 79 -8.14 -6.04 -7.98
N TYR A 80 -8.66 -7.26 -7.86
CA TYR A 80 -7.99 -8.38 -7.24
C TYR A 80 -7.97 -9.57 -8.19
N SER A 81 -6.88 -10.31 -8.22
CA SER A 81 -6.81 -11.58 -8.94
C SER A 81 -7.48 -12.70 -8.14
N GLU A 82 -7.91 -13.75 -8.84
CA GLU A 82 -8.49 -14.94 -8.20
C GLU A 82 -7.47 -15.72 -7.35
N GLU A 83 -6.17 -15.52 -7.62
CA GLU A 83 -5.08 -16.20 -6.93
C GLU A 83 -4.68 -15.54 -5.60
N ILE A 84 -5.20 -14.34 -5.28
CA ILE A 84 -4.73 -13.57 -4.12
C ILE A 84 -4.99 -14.27 -2.78
N ASP A 85 -6.11 -14.98 -2.66
CA ASP A 85 -6.51 -15.64 -1.41
C ASP A 85 -5.59 -16.83 -1.06
N SER A 86 -5.01 -17.47 -2.08
CA SER A 86 -4.08 -18.59 -1.93
C SER A 86 -2.61 -18.14 -1.96
N TYR A 87 -2.34 -16.86 -2.24
CA TYR A 87 -0.98 -16.35 -2.33
C TYR A 87 -0.30 -16.32 -0.94
N TRP A 88 0.89 -16.92 -0.89
CA TRP A 88 1.78 -16.82 0.26
C TRP A 88 2.64 -15.57 0.13
N PHE A 89 2.38 -14.59 1.00
CA PHE A 89 3.16 -13.37 1.07
C PHE A 89 4.45 -13.63 1.87
N PRO A 90 5.64 -13.38 1.30
CA PRO A 90 6.88 -13.42 2.06
C PRO A 90 6.90 -12.31 3.09
N ASP A 91 7.54 -12.56 4.24
CA ASP A 91 7.81 -11.54 5.27
C ASP A 91 9.06 -10.73 4.91
N VAL A 92 9.07 -10.20 3.68
CA VAL A 92 10.18 -9.46 3.08
C VAL A 92 9.60 -8.25 2.35
N GLU A 93 10.28 -7.11 2.46
CA GLU A 93 9.88 -5.88 1.79
C GLU A 93 9.86 -6.07 0.26
N PRO A 94 8.82 -5.56 -0.42
CA PRO A 94 8.73 -5.64 -1.87
C PRO A 94 9.75 -4.72 -2.54
N VAL A 95 10.09 -5.05 -3.77
CA VAL A 95 10.85 -4.15 -4.64
C VAL A 95 9.90 -3.10 -5.22
N LEU A 96 10.39 -1.87 -5.45
CA LEU A 96 9.65 -0.83 -6.15
C LEU A 96 10.13 -0.74 -7.61
N ALA A 97 9.23 -0.58 -8.56
CA ALA A 97 9.56 -0.21 -9.92
C ALA A 97 8.61 0.88 -10.43
N GLY A 98 9.02 1.56 -11.50
CA GLY A 98 8.24 2.60 -12.15
C GLY A 98 8.90 3.98 -12.08
N GLN A 99 8.25 4.96 -12.70
CA GLN A 99 8.73 6.33 -12.87
C GLN A 99 7.61 7.34 -12.60
N GLY A 100 7.98 8.60 -12.34
CA GLY A 100 7.05 9.69 -12.09
C GLY A 100 6.71 9.89 -10.62
N GLU A 101 5.83 10.86 -10.36
CA GLU A 101 5.62 11.41 -9.01
C GLU A 101 5.15 10.39 -7.97
N ILE A 102 4.35 9.40 -8.37
CA ILE A 102 3.86 8.34 -7.48
C ILE A 102 5.01 7.43 -7.05
N ALA A 103 5.86 7.02 -8.01
CA ALA A 103 7.01 6.17 -7.74
C ALA A 103 8.01 6.90 -6.82
N ASP A 104 8.27 8.19 -7.08
CA ASP A 104 9.18 9.00 -6.25
C ASP A 104 8.64 9.21 -4.82
N ALA A 105 7.32 9.39 -4.67
CA ALA A 105 6.67 9.49 -3.37
C ALA A 105 6.70 8.16 -2.60
N PHE A 106 6.48 7.03 -3.29
CA PHE A 106 6.60 5.71 -2.69
C PHE A 106 8.03 5.40 -2.27
N GLU A 107 9.02 5.69 -3.12
CA GLU A 107 10.43 5.52 -2.77
C GLU A 107 10.80 6.33 -1.52
N SER A 108 10.36 7.59 -1.46
CA SER A 108 10.61 8.47 -0.32
C SER A 108 9.93 8.01 0.97
N PHE A 109 8.78 7.30 0.88
CA PHE A 109 7.99 6.89 2.03
C PHE A 109 8.33 5.49 2.53
N PHE A 110 8.47 4.53 1.61
CA PHE A 110 8.71 3.14 1.92
C PHE A 110 10.19 2.81 2.07
N HIS A 111 11.07 3.57 1.39
CA HIS A 111 12.50 3.25 1.29
C HIS A 111 12.79 1.87 0.69
N PHE A 112 11.85 1.30 -0.06
CA PHE A 112 12.05 0.06 -0.81
C PHE A 112 13.12 0.23 -1.88
N ASN A 113 13.85 -0.85 -2.15
CA ASN A 113 14.82 -0.85 -3.24
C ASN A 113 14.09 -0.61 -4.58
N ARG A 114 14.45 0.46 -5.29
CA ARG A 114 13.88 0.78 -6.60
C ARG A 114 14.72 0.16 -7.71
N VAL A 115 14.08 -0.61 -8.58
CA VAL A 115 14.72 -1.22 -9.74
C VAL A 115 14.23 -0.61 -11.04
N GLU A 116 15.11 -0.57 -12.02
CA GLU A 116 14.77 -0.20 -13.39
C GLU A 116 13.90 -1.29 -14.03
N SER A 117 13.04 -0.89 -14.97
CA SER A 117 12.04 -1.77 -15.58
C SER A 117 12.63 -2.98 -16.30
N ASP A 118 13.84 -2.87 -16.85
CA ASP A 118 14.58 -3.93 -17.53
C ASP A 118 15.19 -4.98 -16.59
N LYS A 119 15.23 -4.69 -15.28
CA LYS A 119 15.74 -5.58 -14.23
C LYS A 119 14.64 -6.33 -13.49
N VAL A 120 13.36 -6.03 -13.78
CA VAL A 120 12.22 -6.70 -13.16
C VAL A 120 12.22 -8.20 -13.45
N ASP A 121 12.57 -8.61 -14.67
CA ASP A 121 12.64 -10.02 -15.08
C ASP A 121 13.81 -10.78 -14.44
N GLN A 122 14.75 -10.06 -13.81
CA GLN A 122 15.93 -10.62 -13.13
C GLN A 122 15.69 -10.79 -11.62
N LEU A 123 14.51 -10.42 -11.12
CA LEU A 123 14.19 -10.55 -9.70
C LEU A 123 14.19 -12.03 -9.27
N PRO A 124 14.64 -12.33 -8.04
CA PRO A 124 14.60 -13.68 -7.50
C PRO A 124 13.21 -14.31 -7.63
N PRO A 125 13.15 -15.63 -7.87
CA PRO A 125 11.88 -16.36 -7.79
C PRO A 125 11.25 -16.11 -6.42
N ARG A 126 9.97 -15.69 -6.42
CA ARG A 126 9.15 -15.29 -5.24
C ARG A 126 9.35 -13.88 -4.70
N SER A 127 10.05 -13.00 -5.40
CA SER A 127 10.01 -11.58 -5.07
C SER A 127 8.60 -11.00 -5.23
N THR A 128 8.26 -10.07 -4.34
CA THR A 128 7.10 -9.18 -4.48
C THR A 128 7.56 -7.86 -5.10
N LEU A 129 6.74 -7.30 -5.98
CA LEU A 129 7.04 -6.09 -6.73
C LEU A 129 5.86 -5.13 -6.69
N MET A 130 6.10 -3.91 -6.23
CA MET A 130 5.19 -2.78 -6.38
C MET A 130 5.57 -2.01 -7.64
N ALA A 131 4.78 -2.13 -8.70
CA ALA A 131 4.98 -1.37 -9.93
C ALA A 131 4.09 -0.11 -9.91
N ALA A 132 4.70 1.05 -9.72
CA ALA A 132 4.02 2.33 -9.66
C ALA A 132 4.05 3.04 -11.02
N GLY A 133 2.89 3.09 -11.69
CA GLY A 133 2.69 3.89 -12.90
C GLY A 133 1.76 5.08 -12.66
N GLU A 134 1.63 5.96 -13.66
CA GLU A 134 0.76 7.14 -13.58
C GLU A 134 -0.73 6.80 -13.44
N LYS A 135 -1.18 5.72 -14.09
CA LYS A 135 -2.60 5.32 -14.15
C LYS A 135 -2.94 4.16 -13.23
N GLU A 136 -1.95 3.38 -12.82
CA GLU A 136 -2.15 2.23 -11.96
C GLU A 136 -0.93 1.93 -11.11
N VAL A 137 -1.17 1.36 -9.93
CA VAL A 137 -0.16 0.71 -9.10
C VAL A 137 -0.49 -0.77 -9.06
N ASP A 138 0.44 -1.61 -9.53
CA ASP A 138 0.30 -3.07 -9.54
C ASP A 138 1.11 -3.69 -8.41
N PHE A 139 0.49 -4.61 -7.69
CA PHE A 139 1.07 -5.33 -6.58
C PHE A 139 1.25 -6.78 -7.02
N MET A 140 2.48 -7.11 -7.39
CA MET A 140 2.82 -8.37 -8.04
C MET A 140 3.55 -9.31 -7.08
N GLY A 141 3.33 -10.60 -7.24
CA GLY A 141 4.00 -11.65 -6.49
C GLY A 141 4.31 -12.83 -7.39
N SER A 142 5.57 -13.30 -7.36
CA SER A 142 6.00 -14.42 -8.23
C SER A 142 5.71 -14.17 -9.73
N GLY A 143 5.85 -12.92 -10.17
CA GLY A 143 5.63 -12.50 -11.56
C GLY A 143 4.17 -12.32 -12.00
N LYS A 144 3.19 -12.49 -11.09
CA LYS A 144 1.76 -12.30 -11.37
C LYS A 144 1.19 -11.13 -10.59
N SER A 145 0.26 -10.39 -11.19
CA SER A 145 -0.53 -9.37 -10.48
C SER A 145 -1.43 -10.02 -9.44
N LEU A 146 -1.30 -9.59 -8.18
CA LEU A 146 -2.15 -10.03 -7.08
C LEU A 146 -3.34 -9.08 -6.92
N PHE A 147 -3.07 -7.78 -6.91
CA PHE A 147 -4.09 -6.74 -6.91
C PHE A 147 -3.55 -5.46 -7.54
N LYS A 148 -4.46 -4.63 -8.04
CA LYS A 148 -4.14 -3.37 -8.72
C LYS A 148 -4.97 -2.25 -8.17
N LEU A 149 -4.37 -1.06 -8.09
CA LEU A 149 -5.06 0.17 -7.76
C LEU A 149 -5.03 1.08 -9.00
N THR A 150 -6.16 1.23 -9.69
CA THR A 150 -6.28 2.20 -10.78
C THR A 150 -6.38 3.60 -10.20
N VAL A 151 -5.40 4.45 -10.50
CA VAL A 151 -5.28 5.81 -9.96
C VAL A 151 -6.38 6.71 -10.51
N LYS A 152 -7.13 7.34 -9.61
CA LYS A 152 -8.14 8.37 -9.89
C LYS A 152 -7.68 9.77 -9.48
N GLY A 153 -6.59 9.86 -8.72
CA GLY A 153 -5.92 11.11 -8.40
C GLY A 153 -4.79 10.91 -7.41
N PHE A 154 -3.76 11.73 -7.53
CA PHE A 154 -2.62 11.77 -6.63
C PHE A 154 -2.43 13.21 -6.15
N LYS A 155 -2.10 13.39 -4.87
CA LYS A 155 -1.86 14.70 -4.29
C LYS A 155 -0.74 14.65 -3.25
N LYS A 156 0.25 15.52 -3.39
CA LYS A 156 1.33 15.75 -2.43
C LYS A 156 1.04 17.00 -1.58
N TYR A 157 1.45 17.00 -0.31
CA TYR A 157 1.16 18.05 0.68
C TYR A 157 2.43 18.67 1.27
#